data_AF-A0A2G1ZXE8-F1
#
_entry.id   AF-A0A2G1ZXE8-F1
#
_cell.length_a   1.000
_cell.length_b   1.000
_cell.length_c   1.000
_cell.angle_alpha   90.00
_cell.angle_beta   90.00
_cell.angle_gamma   90.00
#
_symmetry.space_group_name_H-M   'P 1'
#
loop_
_entity.id
_entity.type
_entity.pdbx_description
1 polymer ?
#
loop_
_entity_poly.entity_id
_entity_poly.type
_entity_poly.pdbx_seq_one_letter_code
_entity_poly.pdbx_strand_id
1 'polypeptide(L)'
;MKGLCLTALVAAIFLSACATQSIAQKTVPWNQAMQKKLADYGWYSHEKLAPYFAKENLPYAPKNIAFLVFKNTKKFEVYARSNTHQSWKYIKTYPIYAASGGAGPKLHEGDDQVPEGIYHITGLNPRSRFDLSMHLNYPNQFDRAEAQADHRHHLGGDIFIHGDRRSIGCIALGNEAIEQLFPLVYAVGEHHVTVVIAPNDLRRERPLASHEHPRWMPTLYAKLSHELAAFPLV
;
A
#
# COMPACT_ATOMS: atom_id res chain seq x y z
N MET A 1 42.95 -21.10 -78.77
CA MET A 1 43.87 -19.96 -78.99
C MET A 1 43.77 -19.03 -77.79
N LYS A 2 44.94 -18.74 -77.19
CA LYS A 2 45.26 -17.68 -76.22
C LYS A 2 44.53 -17.72 -74.86
N GLY A 3 45.25 -18.27 -73.88
CA GLY A 3 45.20 -17.74 -72.51
C GLY A 3 46.10 -16.51 -72.40
N LEU A 4 45.84 -15.67 -71.39
CA LEU A 4 46.89 -15.12 -70.54
C LEU A 4 46.27 -14.55 -69.25
N CYS A 5 46.94 -14.90 -68.16
CA CYS A 5 46.71 -14.53 -66.78
C CYS A 5 46.98 -13.04 -66.55
N LEU A 6 46.21 -12.37 -65.69
CA LEU A 6 46.75 -11.25 -64.91
C LEU A 6 46.05 -11.16 -63.55
N THR A 7 46.90 -11.25 -62.54
CA THR A 7 46.67 -11.24 -61.11
C THR A 7 46.24 -9.87 -60.58
N ALA A 8 45.25 -9.84 -59.69
CA ALA A 8 45.03 -8.75 -58.74
C ALA A 8 44.82 -9.34 -57.34
N LEU A 9 45.90 -9.32 -56.56
CA LEU A 9 45.90 -9.41 -55.10
C LEU A 9 45.27 -8.10 -54.56
N VAL A 10 44.48 -8.10 -53.49
CA VAL A 10 44.54 -7.13 -52.37
C VAL A 10 43.47 -7.45 -51.29
N ALA A 11 43.99 -7.69 -50.08
CA ALA A 11 43.46 -7.47 -48.73
C ALA A 11 42.07 -7.97 -48.33
N ALA A 12 42.03 -9.12 -47.64
CA ALA A 12 40.95 -9.46 -46.72
C ALA A 12 41.07 -8.58 -45.46
N ILE A 13 40.20 -7.58 -45.34
CA ILE A 13 40.02 -6.79 -44.12
C ILE A 13 39.26 -7.68 -43.12
N PHE A 14 39.95 -8.18 -42.10
CA PHE A 14 39.30 -8.77 -40.93
C PHE A 14 38.70 -7.65 -40.09
N LEU A 15 37.44 -7.31 -40.37
CA LEU A 15 36.59 -6.53 -39.47
C LEU A 15 36.31 -7.40 -38.23
N SER A 16 37.15 -7.24 -37.20
CA SER A 16 36.81 -7.64 -35.83
C SER A 16 35.63 -6.79 -35.37
N ALA A 17 34.42 -7.30 -35.58
CA ALA A 17 33.24 -6.78 -34.93
C ALA A 17 33.34 -7.12 -33.44
N CYS A 18 33.89 -6.19 -32.67
CA CYS A 18 33.82 -6.20 -31.23
C CYS A 18 32.34 -6.12 -30.84
N ALA A 19 31.72 -7.26 -30.54
CA ALA A 19 30.35 -7.32 -30.09
C ALA A 19 30.26 -6.68 -28.70
N THR A 20 29.78 -5.44 -28.66
CA THR A 20 29.35 -4.80 -27.42
C THR A 20 28.11 -5.54 -26.93
N GLN A 21 28.31 -6.50 -26.02
CA GLN A 21 27.20 -7.10 -25.29
C GLN A 21 26.57 -6.01 -24.42
N SER A 22 25.44 -5.50 -24.89
CA SER A 22 24.51 -4.72 -24.06
C SER A 22 24.14 -5.55 -22.84
N ILE A 23 24.56 -5.11 -21.65
CA ILE A 23 24.08 -5.63 -20.38
C ILE A 23 22.65 -5.09 -20.19
N ALA A 24 21.69 -5.66 -20.89
CA ALA A 24 20.30 -5.52 -20.53
C ALA A 24 20.12 -6.22 -19.17
N GLN A 25 20.07 -5.44 -18.08
CA GLN A 25 19.74 -5.96 -16.75
C GLN A 25 18.42 -6.73 -16.85
N LYS A 26 18.49 -8.06 -16.78
CA LYS A 26 17.31 -8.92 -16.74
C LYS A 26 16.54 -8.61 -15.45
N THR A 27 15.50 -7.81 -15.54
CA THR A 27 14.59 -7.60 -14.42
C THR A 27 13.96 -8.93 -14.04
N VAL A 28 14.03 -9.31 -12.77
CA VAL A 28 13.33 -10.48 -12.23
C VAL A 28 11.84 -10.40 -12.64
N PRO A 29 11.12 -11.50 -12.94
CA PRO A 29 9.67 -11.49 -13.15
C PRO A 29 8.88 -11.19 -11.86
N TRP A 30 7.72 -10.51 -11.95
CA TRP A 30 6.96 -10.05 -10.77
C TRP A 30 6.65 -11.18 -9.78
N ASN A 31 6.15 -12.30 -10.31
CA ASN A 31 5.83 -13.49 -9.51
C ASN A 31 7.05 -14.03 -8.76
N GLN A 32 8.23 -14.04 -9.38
CA GLN A 32 9.44 -14.51 -8.71
C GLN A 32 9.86 -13.56 -7.57
N ALA A 33 9.74 -12.24 -7.76
CA ALA A 33 10.01 -11.28 -6.68
C ALA A 33 9.01 -11.43 -5.52
N MET A 34 7.73 -11.64 -5.84
CA MET A 34 6.69 -11.90 -4.84
C MET A 34 7.00 -13.17 -4.04
N GLN A 35 7.23 -14.29 -4.72
CA GLN A 35 7.53 -15.56 -4.07
C GLN A 35 8.80 -15.49 -3.22
N LYS A 36 9.83 -14.77 -3.69
CA LYS A 36 11.02 -14.53 -2.87
C LYS A 36 10.67 -13.81 -1.56
N LYS A 37 9.94 -12.69 -1.63
CA LYS A 37 9.57 -11.92 -0.43
C LYS A 37 8.67 -12.71 0.52
N LEU A 38 7.77 -13.53 -0.01
CA LEU A 38 6.95 -14.44 0.80
C LEU A 38 7.77 -15.56 1.46
N ALA A 39 8.81 -16.07 0.79
CA ALA A 39 9.74 -17.01 1.40
C ALA A 39 10.59 -16.35 2.49
N ASP A 40 11.04 -15.11 2.26
CA ASP A 40 11.85 -14.35 3.22
C ASP A 40 11.03 -13.98 4.49
N TYR A 41 9.77 -13.57 4.33
CA TYR A 41 8.99 -12.95 5.42
C TYR A 41 7.75 -13.72 5.85
N GLY A 42 7.30 -14.74 5.12
CA GLY A 42 6.09 -15.49 5.46
C GLY A 42 6.19 -16.17 6.82
N TRP A 43 7.33 -16.78 7.13
CA TRP A 43 7.59 -17.34 8.46
C TRP A 43 7.59 -16.27 9.54
N TYR A 44 8.30 -15.16 9.31
CA TYR A 44 8.38 -14.04 10.26
C TYR A 44 6.99 -13.45 10.57
N SER A 45 6.20 -13.18 9.53
CA SER A 45 4.82 -12.71 9.66
C SER A 45 3.97 -13.66 10.49
N HIS A 46 4.01 -14.96 10.17
CA HIS A 46 3.30 -15.98 10.94
C HIS A 46 3.77 -16.01 12.40
N GLU A 47 5.07 -16.09 12.67
CA GLU A 47 5.64 -16.15 14.02
C GLU A 47 5.21 -14.95 14.88
N LYS A 48 5.22 -13.74 14.30
CA LYS A 48 4.90 -12.51 15.04
C LYS A 48 3.41 -12.23 15.19
N LEU A 49 2.56 -12.78 14.34
CA LEU A 49 1.12 -12.48 14.35
C LEU A 49 0.26 -13.64 14.85
N ALA A 50 0.64 -14.89 14.61
CA ALA A 50 -0.16 -16.05 15.00
C ALA A 50 -0.55 -16.07 16.49
N PRO A 51 0.31 -15.68 17.45
CA PRO A 51 -0.08 -15.60 18.86
C PRO A 51 -1.24 -14.62 19.14
N TYR A 52 -1.29 -13.49 18.41
CA TYR A 52 -2.34 -12.49 18.55
C TYR A 52 -3.67 -13.00 17.98
N PHE A 53 -3.64 -13.67 16.83
CA PHE A 53 -4.82 -14.32 16.27
C PHE A 53 -5.34 -15.45 17.17
N ALA A 54 -4.44 -16.30 17.68
CA ALA A 54 -4.79 -17.41 18.55
C ALA A 54 -5.47 -16.95 19.85
N LYS A 55 -5.00 -15.84 20.44
CA LYS A 55 -5.64 -15.21 21.61
C LYS A 55 -7.12 -14.86 21.38
N GLU A 56 -7.45 -14.46 20.15
CA GLU A 56 -8.82 -14.12 19.74
C GLU A 56 -9.59 -15.31 19.14
N ASN A 57 -9.05 -16.54 19.25
CA ASN A 57 -9.59 -17.77 18.65
C ASN A 57 -9.75 -17.69 17.12
N LEU A 58 -8.81 -17.01 16.44
CA LEU A 58 -8.74 -16.92 14.99
C LEU A 58 -7.51 -17.69 14.47
N PRO A 59 -7.60 -18.30 13.28
CA PRO A 59 -6.41 -18.79 12.60
C PRO A 59 -5.56 -17.61 12.11
N TYR A 60 -4.27 -17.84 11.89
CA TYR A 60 -3.46 -16.92 11.08
C TYR A 60 -4.07 -16.81 9.66
N ALA A 61 -4.06 -15.61 9.10
CA ALA A 61 -4.74 -15.27 7.84
C ALA A 61 -6.26 -15.62 7.84
N PRO A 62 -7.06 -14.98 8.70
CA PRO A 62 -8.51 -15.16 8.69
C PRO A 62 -9.14 -14.54 7.44
N LYS A 63 -10.44 -14.82 7.18
CA LYS A 63 -11.08 -14.39 5.92
C LYS A 63 -11.15 -12.88 5.73
N ASN A 64 -11.13 -12.07 6.79
CA ASN A 64 -11.26 -10.61 6.67
C ASN A 64 -10.33 -9.91 7.66
N ILE A 65 -9.70 -8.85 7.18
CA ILE A 65 -8.85 -7.95 7.97
C ILE A 65 -9.32 -6.51 7.75
N ALA A 66 -9.20 -5.70 8.79
CA ALA A 66 -9.31 -4.26 8.67
C ALA A 66 -8.09 -3.56 9.26
N PHE A 67 -7.69 -2.47 8.63
CA PHE A 67 -6.67 -1.54 9.10
C PHE A 67 -7.34 -0.23 9.47
N LEU A 68 -7.27 0.16 10.74
CA LEU A 68 -7.72 1.49 11.19
C LEU A 68 -6.50 2.39 11.35
N VAL A 69 -6.48 3.49 10.61
CA VAL A 69 -5.36 4.43 10.53
C VAL A 69 -5.81 5.75 11.14
N PHE A 70 -5.22 6.12 12.26
CA PHE A 70 -5.50 7.37 12.96
C PHE A 70 -4.35 8.35 12.78
N LYS A 71 -4.56 9.39 11.96
CA LYS A 71 -3.51 10.33 11.53
C LYS A 71 -2.93 11.14 12.68
N ASN A 72 -3.79 11.63 13.59
CA ASN A 72 -3.39 12.48 14.71
C ASN A 72 -2.56 11.72 15.75
N THR A 73 -3.02 10.54 16.15
CA THR A 73 -2.33 9.73 17.17
C THR A 73 -1.22 8.84 16.59
N LYS A 74 -1.01 8.85 15.27
CA LYS A 74 -0.05 8.02 14.54
C LYS A 74 -0.17 6.53 14.89
N LYS A 75 -1.41 6.01 14.91
CA LYS A 75 -1.73 4.61 15.23
C LYS A 75 -2.28 3.89 14.01
N PHE A 76 -1.79 2.67 13.81
CA PHE A 76 -2.30 1.73 12.83
C PHE A 76 -2.79 0.48 13.56
N GLU A 77 -4.10 0.31 13.70
CA GLU A 77 -4.71 -0.84 14.37
C GLU A 77 -5.12 -1.90 13.35
N VAL A 78 -4.87 -3.16 13.69
CA VAL A 78 -5.26 -4.32 12.90
C VAL A 78 -6.40 -5.03 13.61
N TYR A 79 -7.49 -5.26 12.88
CA TYR A 79 -8.62 -6.07 13.31
C TYR A 79 -8.85 -7.22 12.35
N ALA A 80 -9.47 -8.28 12.83
CA ALA A 80 -9.85 -9.40 12.00
C ALA A 80 -11.16 -10.06 12.44
N ARG A 81 -11.75 -10.83 11.52
CA ARG A 81 -12.93 -11.67 11.78
C ARG A 81 -12.96 -12.87 10.83
N SER A 82 -13.52 -13.99 11.26
CA SER A 82 -13.56 -15.20 10.43
C SER A 82 -14.52 -15.10 9.26
N ASN A 83 -15.56 -14.26 9.35
CA ASN A 83 -16.52 -13.98 8.29
C ASN A 83 -17.32 -12.71 8.61
N THR A 84 -18.18 -12.29 7.69
CA THR A 84 -18.97 -11.05 7.77
C THR A 84 -20.03 -11.03 8.87
N HIS A 85 -20.44 -12.18 9.41
CA HIS A 85 -21.42 -12.30 10.49
C HIS A 85 -20.80 -12.26 11.89
N GLN A 86 -19.48 -12.35 12.00
CA GLN A 86 -18.78 -12.26 13.29
C GLN A 86 -18.31 -10.84 13.57
N SER A 87 -18.28 -10.49 14.87
CA SER A 87 -17.72 -9.24 15.35
C SER A 87 -16.22 -9.14 15.02
N TRP A 88 -15.76 -7.93 14.72
CA TRP A 88 -14.32 -7.64 14.63
C TRP A 88 -13.61 -7.90 15.96
N LYS A 89 -12.38 -8.43 15.87
CA LYS A 89 -11.47 -8.67 16.99
C LYS A 89 -10.19 -7.86 16.78
N TYR A 90 -9.75 -7.15 17.82
CA TYR A 90 -8.48 -6.45 17.79
C TYR A 90 -7.33 -7.45 17.78
N ILE A 91 -6.33 -7.22 16.92
CA ILE A 91 -5.16 -8.07 16.78
C ILE A 91 -3.92 -7.36 17.33
N LYS A 92 -3.58 -6.20 16.78
CA LYS A 92 -2.32 -5.50 17.10
C LYS A 92 -2.34 -4.05 16.64
N THR A 93 -1.62 -3.18 17.34
CA THR A 93 -1.36 -1.80 16.92
C THR A 93 0.11 -1.62 16.56
N TYR A 94 0.36 -0.86 15.49
CA TYR A 94 1.70 -0.40 15.08
C TYR A 94 1.77 1.13 15.13
N PRO A 95 2.95 1.71 15.40
CA PRO A 95 3.18 3.13 15.21
C PRO A 95 3.24 3.47 13.71
N ILE A 96 2.74 4.65 13.36
CA ILE A 96 2.97 5.27 12.05
C ILE A 96 4.16 6.22 12.19
N TYR A 97 5.25 5.95 11.48
CA TYR A 97 6.45 6.79 11.57
C TYR A 97 6.33 8.07 10.75
N ALA A 98 5.71 7.99 9.58
CA ALA A 98 5.42 9.14 8.75
C ALA A 98 4.08 8.96 8.04
N ALA A 99 3.29 10.03 8.05
CA ALA A 99 2.10 10.20 7.24
C ALA A 99 1.97 11.71 7.06
N SER A 100 2.08 12.18 5.82
CA SER A 100 2.05 13.60 5.51
C SER A 100 0.72 14.22 5.87
N GLY A 101 0.79 15.49 6.23
CA GLY A 101 -0.39 16.27 6.50
C GLY A 101 -0.94 16.14 7.92
N GLY A 102 -2.08 16.82 8.14
CA GLY A 102 -2.85 16.85 9.38
C GLY A 102 -4.26 16.28 9.20
N ALA A 103 -5.16 16.58 10.12
CA ALA A 103 -6.58 16.24 9.98
C ALA A 103 -7.17 16.89 8.73
N GLY A 104 -8.05 16.16 8.04
CA GLY A 104 -8.69 16.56 6.78
C GLY A 104 -8.34 15.61 5.62
N PRO A 105 -9.21 15.53 4.61
CA PRO A 105 -8.99 14.67 3.44
C PRO A 105 -7.90 15.21 2.51
N LYS A 106 -7.44 14.37 1.58
CA LYS A 106 -6.63 14.78 0.43
C LYS A 106 -7.54 15.34 -0.66
N LEU A 107 -7.26 16.55 -1.14
CA LEU A 107 -8.11 17.29 -2.09
C LEU A 107 -7.50 17.39 -3.50
N HIS A 108 -6.18 17.44 -3.60
CA HIS A 108 -5.49 17.51 -4.89
C HIS A 108 -4.08 16.89 -4.82
N GLU A 109 -3.52 16.61 -5.99
CA GLU A 109 -2.12 16.21 -6.11
C GLU A 109 -1.20 17.31 -5.55
N GLY A 110 -0.17 16.91 -4.78
CA GLY A 110 0.79 17.86 -4.20
C GLY A 110 0.33 18.63 -2.96
N ASP A 111 -0.85 18.34 -2.40
CA ASP A 111 -1.31 18.96 -1.13
C ASP A 111 -0.67 18.37 0.15
N ASP A 112 0.32 17.48 0.00
CA ASP A 112 0.99 16.76 1.09
C ASP A 112 0.04 16.11 2.13
N GLN A 113 -1.16 15.68 1.71
CA GLN A 113 -2.11 15.00 2.58
C GLN A 113 -2.17 13.49 2.31
N VAL A 114 -2.18 12.69 3.37
CA VAL A 114 -2.76 11.33 3.33
C VAL A 114 -4.29 11.46 3.35
N PRO A 115 -5.02 10.74 2.47
CA PRO A 115 -6.47 10.85 2.40
C PRO A 115 -7.19 10.35 3.65
N GLU A 116 -8.44 10.75 3.83
CA GLU A 116 -9.34 10.28 4.89
C GLU A 116 -10.57 9.67 4.23
N GLY A 117 -10.93 8.44 4.61
CA GLY A 117 -11.93 7.66 3.91
C GLY A 117 -11.84 6.15 4.18
N ILE A 118 -12.67 5.40 3.47
CA ILE A 118 -12.72 3.93 3.51
C ILE A 118 -12.16 3.42 2.18
N TYR A 119 -11.10 2.65 2.25
CA TYR A 119 -10.30 2.18 1.12
C TYR A 119 -10.12 0.67 1.15
N HIS A 120 -9.60 0.13 0.05
CA HIS A 120 -9.20 -1.26 -0.08
C HIS A 120 -7.79 -1.35 -0.67
N ILE A 121 -7.12 -2.47 -0.42
CA ILE A 121 -5.84 -2.77 -1.09
C ILE A 121 -6.16 -3.23 -2.52
N THR A 122 -5.42 -2.70 -3.50
CA THR A 122 -5.56 -3.11 -4.92
C THR A 122 -4.32 -3.77 -5.47
N GLY A 123 -3.23 -3.83 -4.69
CA GLY A 123 -2.02 -4.49 -5.14
C GLY A 123 -0.91 -4.47 -4.10
N LEU A 124 -0.06 -5.49 -4.20
CA LEU A 124 1.10 -5.71 -3.34
C LEU A 124 2.38 -5.57 -4.18
N ASN A 125 3.28 -4.68 -3.77
CA ASN A 125 4.54 -4.43 -4.45
C ASN A 125 5.75 -5.00 -3.66
N PRO A 126 6.33 -6.12 -4.10
CA PRO A 126 7.51 -6.72 -3.49
C PRO A 126 8.84 -6.03 -3.87
N ARG A 127 8.79 -4.98 -4.71
CA ARG A 127 9.94 -4.21 -5.21
C ARG A 127 9.88 -2.75 -4.80
N SER A 128 9.18 -2.48 -3.70
CA SER A 128 9.14 -1.13 -3.16
C SER A 128 10.56 -0.67 -2.83
N ARG A 129 10.86 0.61 -3.15
CA ARG A 129 12.11 1.25 -2.69
C ARG A 129 12.11 1.45 -1.15
N PHE A 130 10.95 1.27 -0.52
CA PHE A 130 10.72 1.34 0.92
C PHE A 130 10.45 -0.06 1.50
N ASP A 131 11.23 -1.05 1.04
CA ASP A 131 11.11 -2.50 1.30
C ASP A 131 9.88 -3.18 0.66
N LEU A 132 8.69 -3.01 1.25
CA LEU A 132 7.42 -3.54 0.74
C LEU A 132 6.37 -2.41 0.68
N SER A 133 5.39 -2.51 -0.21
CA SER A 133 4.25 -1.58 -0.19
C SER A 133 2.94 -2.21 -0.64
N MET A 134 1.83 -1.67 -0.12
CA MET A 134 0.45 -2.05 -0.44
C MET A 134 -0.28 -0.83 -0.98
N HIS A 135 -0.81 -0.92 -2.20
CA HIS A 135 -1.48 0.19 -2.89
C HIS A 135 -2.94 0.30 -2.46
N LEU A 136 -3.41 1.52 -2.16
CA LEU A 136 -4.81 1.81 -1.86
C LEU A 136 -5.57 2.16 -3.14
N ASN A 137 -6.88 1.92 -3.16
CA ASN A 137 -7.76 2.37 -4.24
C ASN A 137 -8.07 3.89 -4.22
N TYR A 138 -7.17 4.73 -3.69
CA TYR A 138 -7.33 6.19 -3.74
C TYR A 138 -6.90 6.73 -5.13
N PRO A 139 -7.64 7.70 -5.72
CA PRO A 139 -8.96 8.16 -5.28
C PRO A 139 -10.02 7.07 -5.54
N ASN A 140 -10.93 6.86 -4.59
CA ASN A 140 -12.03 5.91 -4.73
C ASN A 140 -13.29 6.60 -5.33
N GLN A 141 -14.44 5.91 -5.31
CA GLN A 141 -15.69 6.48 -5.83
C GLN A 141 -16.15 7.73 -5.06
N PHE A 142 -16.03 7.72 -3.73
CA PHE A 142 -16.39 8.86 -2.89
C PHE A 142 -15.49 10.06 -3.19
N ASP A 143 -14.17 9.86 -3.21
CA ASP A 143 -13.21 10.94 -3.50
C ASP A 143 -13.50 11.61 -4.84
N ARG A 144 -13.77 10.81 -5.88
CA ARG A 144 -14.11 11.32 -7.22
C ARG A 144 -15.43 12.07 -7.26
N ALA A 145 -16.46 11.56 -6.57
CA ALA A 145 -17.77 12.21 -6.52
C ALA A 145 -17.69 13.58 -5.84
N GLU A 146 -17.00 13.67 -4.70
CA GLU A 146 -16.83 14.94 -3.99
C GLU A 146 -15.92 15.91 -4.76
N ALA A 147 -14.90 15.40 -5.46
CA ALA A 147 -14.10 16.25 -6.35
C ALA A 147 -14.92 16.82 -7.51
N GLN A 148 -15.80 16.02 -8.11
CA GLN A 148 -16.70 16.51 -9.14
C GLN A 148 -17.65 17.58 -8.60
N ALA A 149 -18.20 17.38 -7.39
CA ALA A 149 -19.07 18.35 -6.73
C ALA A 149 -18.37 19.68 -6.39
N ASP A 150 -17.07 19.63 -6.10
CA ASP A 150 -16.24 20.81 -5.84
C ASP A 150 -15.56 21.39 -7.10
N HIS A 151 -15.81 20.84 -8.29
CA HIS A 151 -15.09 21.19 -9.53
C HIS A 151 -13.56 21.06 -9.43
N ARG A 152 -13.09 20.07 -8.66
CA ARG A 152 -11.68 19.69 -8.56
C ARG A 152 -11.33 18.64 -9.62
N HIS A 153 -10.24 18.89 -10.32
CA HIS A 153 -9.65 17.99 -11.31
C HIS A 153 -8.16 17.86 -10.90
N HIS A 154 -7.60 16.64 -10.85
CA HIS A 154 -6.28 16.29 -10.27
C HIS A 154 -6.25 15.98 -8.76
N LEU A 155 -6.89 14.88 -8.35
CA LEU A 155 -6.80 14.37 -6.97
C LEU A 155 -5.45 13.73 -6.65
N GLY A 156 -4.64 13.43 -7.68
CA GLY A 156 -3.48 12.55 -7.57
C GLY A 156 -3.88 11.08 -7.48
N GLY A 157 -3.00 10.27 -6.89
CA GLY A 157 -3.16 8.82 -6.75
C GLY A 157 -2.02 8.25 -5.91
N ASP A 158 -1.67 6.99 -6.15
CA ASP A 158 -0.43 6.38 -5.66
C ASP A 158 -0.24 6.49 -4.13
N ILE A 159 -1.32 6.24 -3.39
CA ILE A 159 -1.28 6.18 -1.92
C ILE A 159 -0.96 4.75 -1.50
N PHE A 160 0.13 4.59 -0.75
CA PHE A 160 0.60 3.31 -0.27
C PHE A 160 0.68 3.24 1.26
N ILE A 161 0.55 2.01 1.77
CA ILE A 161 1.08 1.63 3.09
C ILE A 161 2.41 0.93 2.85
N HIS A 162 3.51 1.38 3.45
CA HIS A 162 4.84 0.86 3.13
C HIS A 162 5.78 0.76 4.34
N GLY A 163 6.93 0.12 4.13
CA GLY A 163 8.04 0.06 5.10
C GLY A 163 8.80 1.39 5.20
N ASP A 164 10.05 1.37 5.68
CA ASP A 164 10.83 2.57 6.01
C ASP A 164 10.09 3.53 6.98
N ARG A 165 10.73 4.61 7.41
CA ARG A 165 10.21 5.56 8.39
C ARG A 165 9.95 6.94 7.80
N ARG A 166 10.27 7.16 6.53
CA ARG A 166 10.12 8.44 5.83
C ARG A 166 9.02 8.36 4.78
N SER A 167 8.26 9.43 4.62
CA SER A 167 7.24 9.55 3.58
C SER A 167 6.97 11.02 3.25
N ILE A 168 6.52 11.28 2.03
CA ILE A 168 6.01 12.60 1.59
C ILE A 168 4.53 12.55 1.16
N GLY A 169 3.84 11.41 1.25
CA GLY A 169 2.41 11.34 0.94
C GLY A 169 1.74 10.00 1.20
N CYS A 170 2.43 9.06 1.84
CA CYS A 170 1.97 7.69 2.10
C CYS A 170 1.99 7.39 3.60
N ILE A 171 1.61 6.17 3.98
CA ILE A 171 1.63 5.69 5.36
C ILE A 171 2.88 4.81 5.56
N ALA A 172 3.88 5.32 6.29
CA ALA A 172 5.12 4.61 6.59
C ALA A 172 5.03 3.92 7.96
N LEU A 173 5.05 2.58 7.98
CA LEU A 173 4.93 1.77 9.20
C LEU A 173 6.27 1.22 9.70
N GLY A 174 7.35 1.40 8.94
CA GLY A 174 8.63 0.73 9.20
C GLY A 174 8.65 -0.71 8.70
N ASN A 175 9.86 -1.25 8.53
CA ASN A 175 10.06 -2.58 7.94
C ASN A 175 9.41 -3.68 8.80
N GLU A 176 9.56 -3.61 10.12
CA GLU A 176 9.01 -4.62 11.03
C GLU A 176 7.50 -4.83 10.83
N ALA A 177 6.74 -3.74 10.71
CA ALA A 177 5.30 -3.79 10.52
C ALA A 177 4.94 -4.27 9.11
N ILE A 178 5.59 -3.75 8.06
CA ILE A 178 5.24 -4.14 6.68
C ILE A 178 5.63 -5.58 6.36
N GLU A 179 6.74 -6.08 6.90
CA GLU A 179 7.18 -7.48 6.76
C GLU A 179 6.21 -8.45 7.47
N GLN A 180 5.48 -7.98 8.48
CA GLN A 180 4.37 -8.73 9.10
C GLN A 180 3.08 -8.61 8.28
N LEU A 181 2.69 -7.41 7.87
CA LEU A 181 1.38 -7.16 7.26
C LEU A 181 1.31 -7.58 5.78
N PHE A 182 2.39 -7.45 5.02
CA PHE A 182 2.39 -7.75 3.59
C PHE A 182 2.13 -9.24 3.30
N PRO A 183 2.83 -10.21 3.95
CA PRO A 183 2.51 -11.63 3.75
C PRO A 183 1.12 -12.00 4.28
N LEU A 184 0.66 -11.34 5.34
CA LEU A 184 -0.68 -11.52 5.87
C LEU A 184 -1.75 -11.10 4.84
N VAL A 185 -1.62 -9.92 4.25
CA VAL A 185 -2.54 -9.43 3.20
C VAL A 185 -2.48 -10.34 1.97
N TYR A 186 -1.30 -10.81 1.58
CA TYR A 186 -1.17 -11.78 0.49
C TYR A 186 -1.95 -13.07 0.78
N ALA A 187 -1.82 -13.62 1.99
CA ALA A 187 -2.50 -14.85 2.38
C ALA A 187 -4.03 -14.69 2.50
N VAL A 188 -4.50 -13.53 2.93
CA VAL A 188 -5.94 -13.22 3.07
C VAL A 188 -6.58 -12.82 1.73
N GLY A 189 -5.79 -12.25 0.82
CA GLY A 189 -6.25 -11.67 -0.44
C GLY A 189 -6.68 -10.21 -0.27
N GLU A 190 -6.24 -9.36 -1.20
CA GLU A 190 -6.39 -7.90 -1.13
C GLU A 190 -7.85 -7.45 -1.01
N HIS A 191 -8.76 -8.16 -1.69
CA HIS A 191 -10.20 -7.88 -1.68
C HIS A 191 -10.89 -8.09 -0.33
N HIS A 192 -10.24 -8.77 0.61
CA HIS A 192 -10.75 -9.01 1.95
C HIS A 192 -10.17 -8.05 3.00
N VAL A 193 -9.47 -6.99 2.55
CA VAL A 193 -8.87 -5.99 3.41
C VAL A 193 -9.60 -4.66 3.25
N THR A 194 -10.10 -4.15 4.37
CA THR A 194 -10.65 -2.79 4.47
C THR A 194 -9.65 -1.88 5.17
N VAL A 195 -9.48 -0.66 4.69
CA VAL A 195 -8.59 0.34 5.29
C VAL A 195 -9.41 1.58 5.60
N VAL A 196 -9.56 1.91 6.88
CA VAL A 196 -10.28 3.10 7.33
C VAL A 196 -9.24 4.11 7.78
N ILE A 197 -9.15 5.25 7.10
CA ILE A 197 -8.24 6.35 7.46
C ILE A 197 -9.06 7.50 8.01
N ALA A 198 -8.79 7.87 9.26
CA ALA A 198 -9.52 8.88 10.01
C ALA A 198 -8.57 9.90 10.66
N PRO A 199 -9.04 11.13 10.94
CA PRO A 199 -8.21 12.14 11.58
C PRO A 199 -7.80 11.69 13.00
N ASN A 200 -8.76 11.19 13.77
CA ASN A 200 -8.63 10.65 15.12
C ASN A 200 -9.61 9.48 15.33
N ASP A 201 -9.59 8.86 16.50
CA ASP A 201 -10.50 7.76 16.81
C ASP A 201 -11.92 8.28 17.11
N LEU A 202 -12.76 8.31 16.06
CA LEU A 202 -14.13 8.82 16.11
C LEU A 202 -15.09 7.98 16.96
N ARG A 203 -14.63 6.84 17.50
CA ARG A 203 -15.37 6.07 18.51
C ARG A 203 -15.28 6.73 19.90
N ARG A 204 -14.25 7.54 20.13
CA ARG A 204 -13.93 8.16 21.44
C ARG A 204 -14.12 9.66 21.43
N GLU A 205 -13.78 10.29 20.31
CA GLU A 205 -13.63 11.73 20.21
C GLU A 205 -14.43 12.29 19.04
N ARG A 206 -14.73 13.59 19.10
CA ARG A 206 -15.30 14.30 17.95
C ARG A 206 -14.24 14.40 16.84
N PRO A 207 -14.65 14.48 15.55
CA PRO A 207 -13.71 14.65 14.46
C PRO A 207 -12.89 15.93 14.61
N LEU A 208 -11.59 15.83 14.36
CA LEU A 208 -10.72 17.00 14.23
C LEU A 208 -10.98 17.64 12.86
N ALA A 209 -11.56 18.84 12.87
CA ALA A 209 -11.88 19.62 11.68
C ALA A 209 -11.24 21.02 11.79
N SER A 210 -10.56 21.47 10.74
CA SER A 210 -10.19 22.88 10.58
C SER A 210 -11.45 23.73 10.37
N HIS A 211 -11.41 25.02 10.69
CA HIS A 211 -12.54 25.93 10.43
C HIS A 211 -12.85 26.08 8.93
N GLU A 212 -11.82 25.96 8.09
CA GLU A 212 -11.93 25.91 6.64
C GLU A 212 -11.86 24.46 6.18
N HIS A 213 -12.99 23.93 5.72
CA HIS A 213 -13.08 22.57 5.22
C HIS A 213 -14.12 22.47 4.08
N PRO A 214 -14.03 21.45 3.21
CA PRO A 214 -15.04 21.21 2.19
C PRO A 214 -16.43 21.00 2.82
N ARG A 215 -17.49 21.45 2.14
CA ARG A 215 -18.88 21.35 2.65
C ARG A 215 -19.33 19.92 2.93
N TRP A 216 -18.76 18.94 2.22
CA TRP A 216 -19.07 17.52 2.36
C TRP A 216 -18.30 16.82 3.48
N MET A 217 -17.32 17.47 4.11
CA MET A 217 -16.49 16.84 5.15
C MET A 217 -17.29 16.31 6.36
N PRO A 218 -18.36 16.97 6.85
CA PRO A 218 -19.24 16.38 7.86
C PRO A 218 -19.87 15.05 7.43
N THR A 219 -20.22 14.90 6.15
CA THR A 219 -20.74 13.64 5.58
C THR A 219 -19.66 12.54 5.58
N LEU A 220 -18.42 12.88 5.22
CA LEU A 220 -17.29 11.95 5.33
C LEU A 220 -17.12 11.47 6.77
N TYR A 221 -17.13 12.39 7.74
CA TYR A 221 -16.91 12.05 9.15
C TYR A 221 -18.07 11.27 9.76
N ALA A 222 -19.31 11.51 9.34
CA ALA A 222 -20.44 10.66 9.70
C ALA A 222 -20.28 9.22 9.17
N LYS A 223 -19.82 9.06 7.92
CA LYS A 223 -19.52 7.74 7.33
C LYS A 223 -18.40 7.02 8.08
N LEU A 224 -17.30 7.72 8.37
CA LEU A 224 -16.19 7.15 9.12
C LEU A 224 -16.60 6.76 10.54
N SER A 225 -17.37 7.59 11.24
CA SER A 225 -17.89 7.26 12.57
C SER A 225 -18.78 6.02 12.54
N HIS A 226 -19.66 5.90 11.55
CA HIS A 226 -20.50 4.72 11.36
C HIS A 226 -19.67 3.46 11.10
N GLU A 227 -18.69 3.51 10.21
CA GLU A 227 -17.80 2.38 9.91
C GLU A 227 -17.00 1.97 11.15
N LEU A 228 -16.41 2.95 11.85
CA LEU A 228 -15.59 2.71 13.03
C LEU A 228 -16.40 2.10 14.19
N ALA A 229 -17.71 2.34 14.27
CA ALA A 229 -18.57 1.79 15.32
C ALA A 229 -18.63 0.24 15.31
N ALA A 230 -18.27 -0.41 14.20
CA ALA A 230 -18.19 -1.87 14.12
C ALA A 230 -16.99 -2.47 14.87
N PHE A 231 -15.99 -1.67 15.25
CA PHE A 231 -14.73 -2.12 15.82
C PHE A 231 -14.65 -1.85 17.33
N PRO A 232 -14.43 -2.87 18.18
CA PRO A 232 -14.33 -2.66 19.62
C PRO A 232 -13.14 -1.77 19.98
N LEU A 233 -13.28 -0.98 21.06
CA LEU A 233 -12.20 -0.14 21.58
C LEU A 233 -11.07 -0.96 22.20
N VAL A 234 -9.87 -0.36 22.23
CA VAL A 234 -8.64 -0.92 22.81
C VAL A 234 -8.01 0.00 23.85
#